data_AF-A0A701VH41-F1
#
_entry.id   AF-A0A701VH41-F1
#
_cell.length_a   1.000
_cell.length_b   1.000
_cell.length_c   1.000
_cell.angle_alpha   90.00
_cell.angle_beta   90.00
_cell.angle_gamma   90.00
#
_symmetry.space_group_name_H-M   'P 1'
#
loop_
_entity.id
_entity.type
_entity.pdbx_description
1 polymer ?
#
loop_
_entity_poly.entity_id
_entity_poly.type
_entity_poly.pdbx_seq_one_letter_code
_entity_poly.pdbx_strand_id
1 'polypeptide(L)'
;MENVSTINTVSAMQNPYDLGSMTREEVIQLFEKLGVFQAALTMLSYMYNAQSALSISMYADMNEASKASTTAQKMANLVDAKIADVQSSSDKNAKARLPQEVIDYINDPRNGITISGLSEKKLTDAQIKEKMQEYMKTHSFTESLKMPDFSAQRIPTSLTDEMGAGDLQTVKAAISAKANNLTTTVNNSQLSIQQMSNTLNLLTSARSDMQSLQYRTISAISFGK
;
A
#
# COMPACT_ATOMS: atom_id res chain seq x y z
N MET A 1 -1.17 19.27 -24.79
CA MET A 1 0.01 20.10 -24.46
C MET A 1 0.54 19.60 -23.14
N GLU A 2 1.35 18.54 -23.18
CA GLU A 2 2.01 18.00 -21.99
C GLU A 2 3.13 18.95 -21.57
N ASN A 3 3.24 19.16 -20.26
CA ASN A 3 4.10 20.14 -19.64
C ASN A 3 5.57 19.68 -19.74
N VAL A 4 6.28 20.14 -20.78
CA VAL A 4 7.68 19.83 -21.10
C VAL A 4 8.68 20.38 -20.03
N SER A 5 8.20 21.02 -18.97
CA SER A 5 9.06 21.63 -17.95
C SER A 5 9.61 20.67 -16.89
N THR A 6 9.04 19.46 -16.73
CA THR A 6 9.49 18.48 -15.72
C THR A 6 10.53 17.48 -16.24
N ILE A 7 10.76 17.39 -17.55
CA ILE A 7 11.71 16.42 -18.13
C ILE A 7 13.15 16.96 -18.14
N ASN A 8 13.34 18.28 -18.15
CA ASN A 8 14.67 18.89 -18.28
C ASN A 8 15.45 19.07 -16.97
N THR A 9 14.85 18.83 -15.80
CA THR A 9 15.57 18.92 -14.51
C THR A 9 16.27 17.61 -14.12
N VAL A 10 15.85 16.47 -14.68
CA VAL A 10 16.42 15.15 -14.32
C VAL A 10 17.75 14.89 -15.02
N SER A 11 17.97 15.46 -16.21
CA SER A 11 19.16 15.22 -17.04
C SER A 11 20.44 15.88 -16.50
N ALA A 12 20.33 16.92 -15.66
CA ALA A 12 21.48 17.68 -15.15
C ALA A 12 22.04 17.16 -13.80
N MET A 13 21.44 16.09 -13.25
CA MET A 13 21.80 15.55 -11.92
C MET A 13 22.37 14.14 -11.96
N GLN A 14 22.58 13.56 -13.15
CA GLN A 14 23.27 12.28 -13.27
C GLN A 14 24.73 12.46 -12.88
N ASN A 15 25.13 11.78 -11.80
CA ASN A 15 26.50 11.73 -11.37
C ASN A 15 27.25 10.83 -12.36
N PRO A 16 28.32 11.31 -13.03
CA PRO A 16 29.06 10.49 -13.99
C PRO A 16 29.81 9.33 -13.30
N TYR A 17 29.89 9.35 -11.97
CA TYR A 17 30.54 8.34 -11.15
C TYR A 17 29.51 7.63 -10.27
N ASP A 18 29.50 6.30 -10.33
CA ASP A 18 28.74 5.46 -9.42
C ASP A 18 29.55 5.24 -8.13
N LEU A 19 29.42 6.18 -7.18
CA LEU A 19 30.12 6.08 -5.89
C LEU A 19 29.65 4.91 -5.02
N GLY A 20 28.49 4.32 -5.32
CA GLY A 20 27.89 3.26 -4.50
C GLY A 20 28.56 1.89 -4.67
N SER A 21 29.21 1.67 -5.81
CA SER A 21 29.94 0.43 -6.13
C SER A 21 31.44 0.51 -5.85
N MET A 22 31.96 1.69 -5.53
CA MET A 22 33.39 1.91 -5.27
C MET A 22 33.74 1.69 -3.80
N THR A 23 34.94 1.18 -3.53
CA THR A 23 35.54 1.15 -2.20
C THR A 23 35.90 2.57 -1.75
N ARG A 24 36.11 2.74 -0.43
CA ARG A 24 36.52 4.03 0.14
C ARG A 24 37.80 4.54 -0.51
N GLU A 25 38.77 3.66 -0.73
CA GLU A 25 40.07 3.97 -1.31
C GLU A 25 39.92 4.44 -2.76
N GLU A 26 39.08 3.77 -3.55
CA GLU A 26 38.78 4.19 -4.93
C GLU A 26 38.08 5.54 -4.99
N VAL A 27 37.16 5.83 -4.04
CA VAL A 27 36.49 7.13 -3.95
C VAL A 27 37.49 8.24 -3.61
N ILE A 28 38.41 8.00 -2.69
CA ILE A 28 39.46 8.97 -2.35
C ILE A 28 40.33 9.29 -3.57
N GLN A 29 40.80 8.26 -4.29
CA GLN A 29 41.60 8.43 -5.50
C GLN A 29 40.85 9.20 -6.60
N LEU A 30 39.56 8.91 -6.77
CA LEU A 30 38.70 9.66 -7.69
C LEU A 30 38.61 11.13 -7.29
N PHE A 31 38.41 11.43 -6.01
CA PHE A 31 38.27 12.80 -5.52
C PHE A 31 39.56 13.59 -5.65
N GLU A 32 40.71 12.97 -5.43
CA GLU A 32 42.03 13.58 -5.69
C GLU A 32 42.17 13.95 -7.18
N LYS A 33 41.72 13.09 -8.09
CA LYS A 33 41.76 13.34 -9.54
C LYS A 33 40.82 14.46 -9.99
N LEU A 34 39.65 14.59 -9.37
CA LEU A 34 38.63 15.58 -9.73
C LEU A 34 38.96 16.99 -9.22
N GLY A 35 39.73 17.09 -8.13
CA GLY A 35 39.94 18.31 -7.39
C GLY A 35 38.80 18.61 -6.42
N VAL A 36 39.10 19.43 -5.40
CA VAL A 36 38.27 19.59 -4.19
C VAL A 36 36.85 20.06 -4.50
N PHE A 37 36.68 21.04 -5.39
CA PHE A 37 35.36 21.56 -5.74
C PHE A 37 34.49 20.52 -6.48
N GLN A 38 35.06 19.81 -7.46
CA GLN A 38 34.30 18.79 -8.20
C GLN A 38 34.02 17.56 -7.34
N ALA A 39 34.95 17.17 -6.45
CA ALA A 39 34.69 16.13 -5.46
C ALA A 39 33.50 16.50 -4.55
N ALA A 40 33.45 17.74 -4.05
CA ALA A 40 32.33 18.22 -3.24
C ALA A 40 30.99 18.23 -4.02
N LEU A 41 31.00 18.68 -5.28
CA LEU A 41 29.81 18.65 -6.13
C LEU A 41 29.35 17.22 -6.45
N THR A 42 30.28 16.30 -6.63
CA THR A 42 30.00 14.86 -6.85
C THR A 42 29.34 14.26 -5.61
N MET A 43 29.85 14.56 -4.40
CA MET A 43 29.22 14.12 -3.15
C MET A 43 27.81 14.68 -2.98
N LEU A 44 27.62 15.99 -3.14
CA LEU A 44 26.31 16.63 -3.00
C LEU A 44 25.29 16.09 -4.01
N SER A 45 25.73 15.81 -5.24
CA SER A 45 24.88 15.21 -6.27
C SER A 45 24.48 13.78 -5.93
N TYR A 46 25.42 12.98 -5.40
CA TYR A 46 25.11 11.62 -4.95
C TYR A 46 24.13 11.62 -3.78
N MET A 47 24.35 12.47 -2.77
CA MET A 47 23.45 12.63 -1.64
C MET A 47 22.05 13.07 -2.07
N TYR A 48 21.97 14.02 -3.01
CA TYR A 48 20.69 14.46 -3.59
C TYR A 48 19.97 13.30 -4.27
N ASN A 49 20.66 12.53 -5.10
CA ASN A 49 20.06 11.40 -5.83
C ASN A 49 19.53 10.32 -4.88
N ALA A 50 20.31 9.97 -3.85
CA ALA A 50 19.89 9.03 -2.82
C ALA A 50 18.64 9.53 -2.07
N GLN A 51 18.64 10.80 -1.67
CA GLN A 51 17.50 11.42 -0.97
C GLN A 51 16.26 11.53 -1.87
N SER A 52 16.46 11.85 -3.15
CA SER A 52 15.38 11.96 -4.13
C SER A 52 14.74 10.60 -4.39
N ALA A 53 15.54 9.54 -4.57
CA ALA A 53 15.07 8.18 -4.76
C ALA A 53 14.21 7.71 -3.57
N LEU A 54 14.69 7.93 -2.35
CA LEU A 54 13.92 7.62 -1.14
C LEU A 54 12.61 8.44 -1.09
N SER A 55 12.64 9.71 -1.50
CA SER A 55 11.45 10.58 -1.47
C SER A 55 10.40 10.07 -2.45
N ILE A 56 10.81 9.75 -3.68
CA ILE A 56 9.94 9.24 -4.74
C ILE A 56 9.28 7.92 -4.31
N SER A 57 10.05 7.00 -3.73
CA SER A 57 9.51 5.74 -3.20
C SER A 57 8.43 6.00 -2.14
N MET A 58 8.72 6.87 -1.17
CA MET A 58 7.78 7.16 -0.09
C MET A 58 6.53 7.91 -0.59
N TYR A 59 6.66 8.78 -1.59
CA TYR A 59 5.51 9.38 -2.27
C TYR A 59 4.65 8.34 -2.99
N ALA A 60 5.27 7.36 -3.65
CA ALA A 60 4.54 6.27 -4.30
C ALA A 60 3.76 5.44 -3.27
N ASP A 61 4.43 5.02 -2.19
CA ASP A 61 3.82 4.25 -1.10
C ASP A 61 2.66 5.02 -0.43
N MET A 62 2.87 6.32 -0.16
CA MET A 62 1.83 7.18 0.43
C MET A 62 0.62 7.34 -0.51
N ASN A 63 0.86 7.52 -1.82
CA ASN A 63 -0.22 7.66 -2.79
C ASN A 63 -1.01 6.35 -2.93
N GLU A 64 -0.33 5.20 -2.94
CA GLU A 64 -0.98 3.89 -2.93
C GLU A 64 -1.81 3.68 -1.66
N ALA A 65 -1.23 3.94 -0.48
CA ALA A 65 -1.93 3.84 0.79
C ALA A 65 -3.15 4.77 0.88
N SER A 66 -3.04 5.99 0.35
CA SER A 66 -4.13 6.97 0.30
C SER A 66 -5.29 6.51 -0.58
N LYS A 67 -4.99 5.98 -1.78
CA LYS A 67 -6.00 5.39 -2.68
C LYS A 67 -6.67 4.17 -2.06
N ALA A 68 -5.86 3.29 -1.47
CA ALA A 68 -6.36 2.12 -0.77
C ALA A 68 -7.25 2.52 0.43
N SER A 69 -6.88 3.56 1.20
CA SER A 69 -7.68 4.07 2.32
C SER A 69 -9.03 4.60 1.84
N THR A 70 -9.03 5.41 0.78
CA THR A 70 -10.26 5.95 0.17
C THR A 70 -11.17 4.82 -0.33
N THR A 71 -10.59 3.80 -0.97
CA THR A 71 -11.33 2.64 -1.47
C THR A 71 -11.92 1.82 -0.32
N ALA A 72 -11.12 1.53 0.72
CA ALA A 72 -11.59 0.86 1.93
C ALA A 72 -12.74 1.62 2.60
N GLN A 73 -12.63 2.95 2.71
CA GLN A 73 -13.69 3.79 3.28
C GLN A 73 -14.97 3.74 2.43
N LYS A 74 -14.85 3.77 1.10
CA LYS A 74 -16.00 3.58 0.20
C LYS A 74 -16.66 2.22 0.45
N MET A 75 -15.87 1.15 0.57
CA MET A 75 -16.41 -0.20 0.82
C MET A 75 -17.09 -0.28 2.20
N ALA A 76 -16.50 0.32 3.24
CA ALA A 76 -17.12 0.38 4.55
C ALA A 76 -18.46 1.13 4.54
N ASN A 77 -18.56 2.22 3.77
CA ASN A 77 -19.81 2.98 3.61
C ASN A 77 -20.88 2.20 2.84
N LEU A 78 -20.50 1.39 1.85
CA LEU A 78 -21.43 0.50 1.15
C LEU A 78 -22.00 -0.58 2.08
N VAL A 79 -21.18 -1.12 2.98
CA VAL A 79 -21.65 -2.05 4.02
C VAL A 79 -22.56 -1.34 5.01
N ASP A 80 -22.21 -0.12 5.41
CA ASP A 80 -23.02 0.70 6.32
C ASP A 80 -24.43 0.98 5.77
N ALA A 81 -24.53 1.27 4.47
CA ALA A 81 -25.82 1.42 3.80
C ALA A 81 -26.67 0.13 3.89
N LYS A 82 -26.05 -1.05 3.73
CA LYS A 82 -26.75 -2.33 3.90
C LYS A 82 -27.15 -2.60 5.34
N ILE A 83 -26.33 -2.20 6.31
CA ILE A 83 -26.68 -2.27 7.74
C ILE A 83 -27.91 -1.40 8.01
N ALA A 84 -27.95 -0.18 7.47
CA ALA A 84 -29.09 0.72 7.63
C ALA A 84 -30.38 0.16 7.00
N ASP A 85 -30.30 -0.45 5.82
CA ASP A 85 -31.43 -1.15 5.18
C ASP A 85 -31.98 -2.26 6.08
N VAL A 86 -31.10 -3.08 6.68
CA VAL A 86 -31.48 -4.18 7.58
C VAL A 86 -32.07 -3.65 8.88
N GLN A 87 -31.46 -2.62 9.48
CA GLN A 87 -31.89 -2.05 10.76
C GLN A 87 -33.19 -1.25 10.67
N SER A 88 -33.49 -0.66 9.51
CA SER A 88 -34.74 0.07 9.27
C SER A 88 -35.91 -0.85 8.91
N SER A 89 -35.64 -2.12 8.60
CA SER A 89 -36.68 -3.11 8.37
C SER A 89 -37.50 -3.38 9.63
N SER A 90 -38.81 -3.56 9.47
CA SER A 90 -39.71 -3.96 10.56
C SER A 90 -39.56 -5.43 10.94
N ASP A 91 -38.86 -6.23 10.12
CA ASP A 91 -38.57 -7.63 10.40
C ASP A 91 -37.31 -7.79 11.26
N LYS A 92 -37.47 -8.40 12.44
CA LYS A 92 -36.36 -8.71 13.35
C LYS A 92 -35.34 -9.69 12.76
N ASN A 93 -35.72 -10.44 11.73
CA ASN A 93 -34.87 -11.38 11.01
C ASN A 93 -34.42 -10.84 9.65
N ALA A 94 -34.54 -9.54 9.41
CA ALA A 94 -34.07 -8.93 8.18
C ALA A 94 -32.58 -9.25 7.96
N LYS A 95 -32.26 -9.62 6.71
CA LYS A 95 -30.90 -9.90 6.26
C LYS A 95 -30.66 -9.16 4.96
N ALA A 96 -29.41 -8.84 4.70
CA ALA A 96 -28.99 -8.28 3.43
C ALA A 96 -27.73 -8.97 2.94
N ARG A 97 -27.61 -9.05 1.62
CA ARG A 97 -26.40 -9.51 0.96
C ARG A 97 -25.43 -8.33 0.79
N LEU A 98 -24.15 -8.60 0.96
CA LEU A 98 -23.10 -7.63 0.65
C LEU A 98 -23.12 -7.30 -0.86
N PRO A 99 -22.86 -6.02 -1.25
CA PRO A 99 -22.67 -5.68 -2.65
C PRO A 99 -21.50 -6.47 -3.24
N GLN A 100 -21.60 -6.88 -4.50
CA GLN A 100 -20.56 -7.68 -5.14
C GLN A 100 -19.19 -6.98 -5.11
N GLU A 101 -19.16 -5.66 -5.30
CA GLU A 101 -17.93 -4.84 -5.20
C GLU A 101 -17.21 -5.02 -3.85
N VAL A 102 -17.96 -5.13 -2.74
CA VAL A 102 -17.40 -5.35 -1.41
C VAL A 102 -16.85 -6.76 -1.27
N ILE A 103 -17.56 -7.76 -1.80
CA ILE A 103 -17.15 -9.17 -1.77
C ILE A 103 -15.83 -9.33 -2.54
N ASP A 104 -15.77 -8.77 -3.75
CA ASP A 104 -14.57 -8.83 -4.60
C ASP A 104 -13.40 -8.12 -3.91
N TYR A 105 -13.65 -6.97 -3.28
CA TYR A 105 -12.64 -6.24 -2.52
C TYR A 105 -12.08 -7.03 -1.33
N ILE A 106 -12.92 -7.74 -0.57
CA ILE A 106 -12.48 -8.57 0.56
C ILE A 106 -11.71 -9.81 0.07
N ASN A 107 -12.18 -10.43 -1.01
CA ASN A 107 -11.59 -11.66 -1.55
C ASN A 107 -10.27 -11.41 -2.31
N ASP A 108 -9.98 -10.17 -2.70
CA ASP A 108 -8.71 -9.83 -3.33
C ASP A 108 -7.56 -9.96 -2.29
N PRO A 109 -6.62 -10.91 -2.49
CA PRO A 109 -5.55 -11.17 -1.52
C PRO A 109 -4.62 -9.97 -1.34
N ARG A 110 -4.57 -9.04 -2.30
CA ARG A 110 -3.76 -7.81 -2.22
C ARG A 110 -4.25 -6.85 -1.14
N ASN A 111 -5.54 -6.90 -0.80
CA ASN A 111 -6.11 -6.01 0.20
C ASN A 111 -5.82 -6.49 1.64
N GLY A 112 -5.53 -7.79 1.81
CA GLY A 112 -5.12 -8.37 3.10
C GLY A 112 -6.19 -8.24 4.18
N ILE A 113 -7.47 -8.36 3.81
CA ILE A 113 -8.61 -8.27 4.74
C ILE A 113 -8.99 -9.68 5.17
N THR A 114 -8.98 -9.93 6.47
CA THR A 114 -9.48 -11.17 7.06
C THR A 114 -10.69 -10.85 7.91
N ILE A 115 -11.79 -11.54 7.66
CA ILE A 115 -13.04 -11.37 8.42
C ILE A 115 -13.21 -12.60 9.29
N SER A 116 -13.07 -12.40 10.60
CA SER A 116 -13.22 -13.42 11.62
C SER A 116 -14.45 -13.14 12.48
N GLY A 117 -15.10 -14.19 12.99
CA GLY A 117 -16.24 -14.05 13.89
C GLY A 117 -17.60 -13.85 13.20
N LEU A 118 -17.74 -14.30 11.96
CA LEU A 118 -19.05 -14.42 11.32
C LEU A 118 -19.86 -15.53 11.99
N SER A 119 -21.16 -15.30 12.13
CA SER A 119 -22.07 -16.29 12.72
C SER A 119 -22.14 -17.58 11.90
N GLU A 120 -22.54 -18.67 12.55
CA GLU A 120 -22.68 -19.96 11.87
C GLU A 120 -24.12 -20.22 11.38
N LYS A 121 -24.24 -20.61 10.11
CA LYS A 121 -25.51 -20.97 9.48
C LYS A 121 -25.64 -22.49 9.32
N LYS A 122 -26.89 -22.96 9.21
CA LYS A 122 -27.16 -24.34 8.79
C LYS A 122 -26.81 -24.50 7.30
N LEU A 123 -26.43 -25.70 6.90
CA LEU A 123 -26.26 -26.02 5.48
C LEU A 123 -27.60 -25.86 4.74
N THR A 124 -27.53 -25.43 3.48
CA THR A 124 -28.68 -25.45 2.58
C THR A 124 -28.95 -26.88 2.09
N ASP A 125 -30.17 -27.16 1.65
CA ASP A 125 -30.56 -28.49 1.16
C ASP A 125 -29.66 -28.98 0.00
N ALA A 126 -29.18 -28.06 -0.84
CA ALA A 126 -28.24 -28.35 -1.91
C ALA A 126 -26.87 -28.81 -1.37
N GLN A 127 -26.35 -28.11 -0.35
CA GLN A 127 -25.08 -28.47 0.31
C GLN A 127 -25.20 -29.78 1.10
N ILE A 128 -26.35 -30.04 1.72
CA ILE A 128 -26.65 -31.32 2.39
C ILE A 128 -26.64 -32.44 1.36
N LYS A 129 -27.32 -32.27 0.22
CA LYS A 129 -27.37 -33.27 -0.85
C LYS A 129 -25.99 -33.56 -1.43
N GLU A 130 -25.16 -32.53 -1.62
CA GLU A 130 -23.78 -32.67 -2.08
C GLU A 130 -22.93 -33.46 -1.06
N LYS A 131 -22.99 -33.10 0.23
CA LYS A 131 -22.28 -33.84 1.29
C LYS A 131 -22.76 -35.28 1.42
N MET A 132 -24.06 -35.53 1.29
CA MET A 132 -24.60 -36.89 1.28
C MET A 132 -24.05 -37.70 0.09
N GLN A 133 -24.00 -37.11 -1.11
CA GLN A 133 -23.43 -37.76 -2.28
C GLN A 133 -21.93 -38.03 -2.13
N GLU A 134 -21.17 -37.09 -1.57
CA GLU A 134 -19.75 -37.25 -1.28
C GLU A 134 -19.51 -38.36 -0.25
N TYR A 135 -20.30 -38.39 0.82
CA TYR A 135 -20.24 -39.43 1.85
C TYR A 135 -20.50 -40.82 1.26
N MET A 136 -21.52 -40.96 0.40
CA MET A 136 -21.86 -42.23 -0.27
C MET A 136 -20.80 -42.71 -1.27
N LYS A 137 -19.97 -41.81 -1.81
CA LYS A 137 -18.87 -42.16 -2.73
C LYS A 137 -17.60 -42.59 -1.99
N THR A 138 -17.40 -42.10 -0.78
CA THR A 138 -16.15 -42.25 -0.03
C THR A 138 -16.21 -43.33 1.05
N HIS A 139 -17.42 -43.75 1.44
CA HIS A 139 -17.65 -44.72 2.50
C HIS A 139 -18.25 -46.02 1.96
N SER A 140 -17.91 -47.15 2.59
CA SER A 140 -18.44 -48.45 2.21
C SER A 140 -19.95 -48.55 2.50
N PHE A 141 -20.65 -49.46 1.83
CA PHE A 141 -22.08 -49.67 2.01
C PHE A 141 -22.48 -49.90 3.49
N THR A 142 -21.65 -50.61 4.27
CA THR A 142 -21.86 -50.83 5.71
C THR A 142 -21.70 -49.57 6.56
N GLU A 143 -20.85 -48.63 6.15
CA GLU A 143 -20.65 -47.34 6.83
C GLU A 143 -21.73 -46.33 6.46
N SER A 144 -22.30 -46.44 5.26
CA SER A 144 -23.41 -45.59 4.81
C SER A 144 -24.68 -45.71 5.68
N LEU A 145 -24.87 -46.84 6.38
CA LEU A 145 -25.92 -47.07 7.36
C LEU A 145 -25.73 -46.24 8.66
N LYS A 146 -24.55 -45.67 8.88
CA LYS A 146 -24.21 -44.79 10.02
C LYS A 146 -24.00 -43.33 9.57
N MET A 147 -24.75 -42.89 8.56
CA MET A 147 -24.62 -41.55 7.99
C MET A 147 -24.79 -40.44 9.06
N PRO A 148 -23.89 -39.43 9.10
CA PRO A 148 -24.04 -38.27 9.97
C PRO A 148 -25.29 -37.45 9.65
N ASP A 149 -25.88 -36.82 10.66
CA ASP A 149 -26.92 -35.81 10.43
C ASP A 149 -26.29 -34.50 9.93
N PHE A 150 -26.17 -34.38 8.61
CA PHE A 150 -25.66 -33.17 7.95
C PHE A 150 -26.60 -31.96 8.10
N SER A 151 -27.86 -32.15 8.48
CA SER A 151 -28.82 -31.05 8.67
C SER A 151 -28.61 -30.30 10.00
N ALA A 152 -27.97 -30.97 10.97
CA ALA A 152 -27.56 -30.37 12.24
C ALA A 152 -26.20 -29.65 12.15
N GLN A 153 -25.43 -29.87 11.08
CA GLN A 153 -24.13 -29.21 10.90
C GLN A 153 -24.29 -27.70 10.70
N ARG A 154 -23.34 -26.97 11.29
CA ARG A 154 -23.20 -25.53 11.21
C ARG A 154 -21.92 -25.20 10.46
N ILE A 155 -21.99 -24.27 9.54
CA ILE A 155 -20.85 -23.75 8.79
C ILE A 155 -20.76 -22.23 8.98
N PRO A 156 -19.56 -21.64 8.95
CA PRO A 156 -19.42 -20.18 8.96
C PRO A 156 -20.21 -19.55 7.82
N THR A 157 -20.88 -18.43 8.09
CA THR A 157 -21.56 -17.64 7.06
C THR A 157 -20.53 -17.14 6.05
N SER A 158 -20.81 -17.33 4.76
CA SER A 158 -19.96 -16.85 3.67
C SER A 158 -20.31 -15.39 3.33
N LEU A 159 -19.34 -14.65 2.80
CA LEU A 159 -19.53 -13.26 2.34
C LEU A 159 -20.58 -13.14 1.21
N THR A 160 -20.90 -14.24 0.54
CA THR A 160 -21.91 -14.31 -0.51
C THR A 160 -23.33 -14.54 0.01
N ASP A 161 -23.46 -14.89 1.29
CA ASP A 161 -24.74 -15.17 1.92
C ASP A 161 -25.47 -13.89 2.34
N GLU A 162 -26.75 -14.04 2.67
CA GLU A 162 -27.49 -12.99 3.36
C GLU A 162 -27.10 -12.97 4.85
N MET A 163 -26.67 -11.80 5.32
CA MET A 163 -26.11 -11.59 6.64
C MET A 163 -27.03 -10.67 7.45
N GLY A 164 -27.13 -10.93 8.75
CA GLY A 164 -27.82 -10.03 9.68
C GLY A 164 -26.95 -8.79 9.99
N ALA A 165 -27.55 -7.78 10.64
CA ALA A 165 -26.85 -6.54 10.99
C ALA A 165 -25.57 -6.76 11.81
N GLY A 166 -25.55 -7.77 12.71
CA GLY A 166 -24.37 -8.09 13.52
C GLY A 166 -23.19 -8.56 12.68
N ASP A 167 -23.41 -9.49 11.74
CA ASP A 167 -22.37 -9.99 10.85
C ASP A 167 -21.90 -8.91 9.86
N LEU A 168 -22.81 -8.08 9.35
CA LEU A 168 -22.46 -6.93 8.51
C LEU A 168 -21.61 -5.91 9.30
N GLN A 169 -21.88 -5.71 10.59
CA GLN A 169 -21.06 -4.86 11.46
C GLN A 169 -19.64 -5.43 11.61
N THR A 170 -19.49 -6.75 11.72
CA THR A 170 -18.17 -7.43 11.74
C THR A 170 -17.41 -7.18 10.44
N VAL A 171 -18.08 -7.29 9.29
CA VAL A 171 -17.50 -6.99 7.96
C VAL A 171 -17.06 -5.53 7.88
N LYS A 172 -17.95 -4.59 8.26
CA LYS A 172 -17.63 -3.15 8.29
C LYS A 172 -16.43 -2.87 9.19
N ALA A 173 -16.38 -3.46 10.38
CA ALA A 173 -15.28 -3.24 11.33
C ALA A 173 -13.94 -3.68 10.75
N ALA A 174 -13.88 -4.83 10.08
CA ALA A 174 -12.67 -5.32 9.43
C ALA A 174 -12.19 -4.36 8.31
N ILE A 175 -13.10 -3.90 7.45
CA ILE A 175 -12.78 -2.96 6.37
C ILE A 175 -12.36 -1.59 6.93
N SER A 176 -13.08 -1.06 7.92
CA SER A 176 -12.74 0.21 8.56
C SER A 176 -11.40 0.16 9.31
N ALA A 177 -11.07 -0.98 9.93
CA ALA A 177 -9.76 -1.18 10.55
C ALA A 177 -8.63 -1.07 9.50
N LYS A 178 -8.81 -1.67 8.32
CA LYS A 178 -7.88 -1.51 7.20
C LYS A 178 -7.76 -0.05 6.75
N ALA A 179 -8.88 0.66 6.57
CA ALA A 179 -8.88 2.07 6.20
C ALA A 179 -8.12 2.94 7.22
N ASN A 180 -8.36 2.72 8.52
CA ASN A 180 -7.69 3.45 9.59
C ASN A 180 -6.18 3.21 9.60
N ASN A 181 -5.75 1.94 9.46
CA ASN A 181 -4.33 1.61 9.40
C ASN A 181 -3.62 2.30 8.23
N LEU A 182 -4.26 2.32 7.05
CA LEU A 182 -3.72 3.01 5.87
C LEU A 182 -3.64 4.52 6.08
N THR A 183 -4.65 5.13 6.71
CA THR A 183 -4.62 6.55 7.09
C THR A 183 -3.47 6.86 8.05
N THR A 184 -3.18 5.98 9.01
CA THR A 184 -1.99 6.10 9.88
C THR A 184 -0.70 6.07 9.07
N THR A 185 -0.55 5.16 8.10
CA THR A 185 0.62 5.12 7.21
C THR A 185 0.79 6.42 6.43
N VAL A 186 -0.29 6.97 5.87
CA VAL A 186 -0.27 8.25 5.15
C VAL A 186 0.17 9.40 6.06
N ASN A 187 -0.42 9.49 7.26
CA ASN A 187 -0.09 10.54 8.23
C ASN A 187 1.38 10.48 8.66
N ASN A 188 1.89 9.28 8.94
CA ASN A 188 3.30 9.08 9.29
C ASN A 188 4.23 9.46 8.13
N SER A 189 3.86 9.10 6.91
CA SER A 189 4.66 9.38 5.71
C SER A 189 4.69 10.88 5.37
N GLN A 190 3.62 11.63 5.68
CA GLN A 190 3.55 13.06 5.39
C GLN A 190 4.63 13.86 6.12
N LEU A 191 4.87 13.57 7.40
CA LEU A 191 5.93 14.23 8.18
C LEU A 191 7.31 13.91 7.61
N SER A 192 7.57 12.64 7.32
CA SER A 192 8.84 12.21 6.73
C SER A 192 9.06 12.89 5.38
N ILE A 193 8.05 12.95 4.52
CA ILE A 193 8.11 13.64 3.22
C ILE A 193 8.46 15.12 3.39
N GLN A 194 7.88 15.81 4.38
CA GLN A 194 8.19 17.21 4.65
C GLN A 194 9.66 17.40 5.02
N GLN A 195 10.21 16.52 5.88
CA GLN A 195 11.62 16.54 6.23
C GLN A 195 12.49 16.31 4.99
N MET A 196 12.12 15.34 4.15
CA MET A 196 12.85 15.04 2.93
C MET A 196 12.86 16.20 1.95
N SER A 197 11.73 16.89 1.77
CA SER A 197 11.63 18.10 0.94
C SER A 197 12.57 19.20 1.45
N ASN A 198 12.60 19.43 2.76
CA ASN A 198 13.51 20.39 3.37
C ASN A 198 14.99 20.01 3.12
N THR A 199 15.34 18.73 3.26
CA THR A 199 16.69 18.22 2.97
C THR A 199 17.06 18.38 1.50
N LEU A 200 16.16 18.08 0.57
CA LEU A 200 16.40 18.25 -0.87
C LEU A 200 16.64 19.73 -1.24
N ASN A 201 15.86 20.64 -0.66
CA ASN A 201 16.06 22.07 -0.84
C ASN A 201 17.42 22.52 -0.29
N LEU A 202 17.80 22.03 0.90
CA LEU A 202 19.10 22.31 1.50
C LEU A 202 20.26 21.80 0.62
N LEU A 203 20.18 20.57 0.12
CA LEU A 203 21.19 19.99 -0.77
C LEU A 203 21.29 20.74 -2.10
N THR A 204 20.17 21.19 -2.63
CA THR A 204 20.12 22.01 -3.85
C THR A 204 20.83 23.35 -3.63
N SER A 205 20.55 24.02 -2.50
CA SER A 205 21.21 25.27 -2.13
C SER A 205 22.72 25.06 -1.94
N ALA A 206 23.11 24.06 -1.14
CA ALA A 206 24.51 23.77 -0.87
C ALA A 206 25.30 23.48 -2.15
N ARG A 207 24.70 22.75 -3.11
CA ARG A 207 25.31 22.50 -4.42
C ARG A 207 25.49 23.78 -5.21
N SER A 208 24.46 24.64 -5.26
CA SER A 208 24.53 25.94 -5.94
C SER A 208 25.62 26.83 -5.35
N ASP A 209 25.72 26.88 -4.02
CA ASP A 209 26.76 27.65 -3.31
C ASP A 209 28.16 27.15 -3.65
N MET A 210 28.35 25.82 -3.71
CA MET A 210 29.63 25.22 -4.10
C MET A 210 29.99 25.51 -5.56
N GLN A 211 29.03 25.53 -6.48
CA GLN A 211 29.26 25.91 -7.88
C GLN A 211 29.68 27.38 -8.00
N SER A 212 28.97 28.26 -7.27
CA SER A 212 29.29 29.69 -7.23
C SER A 212 30.69 29.94 -6.66
N LEU A 213 31.02 29.26 -5.56
CA LEU A 213 32.35 29.36 -4.94
C LEU A 213 33.45 28.88 -5.90
N GLN A 214 33.26 27.73 -6.54
CA GLN A 214 34.19 27.21 -7.54
C GLN A 214 34.44 28.23 -8.67
N TYR A 215 33.36 28.79 -9.24
CA TYR A 215 33.45 29.79 -10.30
C TYR A 215 34.23 31.02 -9.85
N ARG A 216 33.90 31.58 -8.67
CA ARG A 216 34.58 32.76 -8.12
C ARG A 216 36.07 32.50 -7.91
N THR A 217 36.44 31.36 -7.32
CA THR A 217 37.83 30.99 -7.09
C THR A 217 38.62 30.88 -8.39
N ILE A 218 38.07 30.24 -9.42
CA ILE A 218 38.75 30.10 -10.71
C ILE A 218 38.84 31.45 -11.43
N SER A 219 37.76 32.23 -11.44
CA SER A 219 37.72 33.53 -12.13
C SER A 219 38.66 34.59 -11.55
N ALA A 220 39.06 34.44 -10.28
CA ALA A 220 40.02 35.32 -9.64
C ALA A 220 41.47 35.13 -10.14
N ILE A 221 41.74 34.04 -10.85
CA ILE A 221 43.06 33.75 -11.41
C ILE A 221 43.22 34.52 -12.73
N SER A 222 44.10 35.52 -12.74
CA SER A 222 44.48 36.26 -13.94
C SER A 222 45.69 35.60 -14.59
N PHE A 223 45.59 35.22 -15.86
CA PHE A 223 46.74 34.74 -16.65
C PHE A 223 47.38 35.91 -17.42
N GLY A 224 48.70 36.07 -17.31
CA GLY A 224 49.45 37.07 -18.08
C GLY A 224 49.45 38.50 -17.52
N LYS A 225 49.17 38.67 -16.23
CA LYS A 225 49.44 39.91 -15.47
C LYS A 225 50.41 39.62 -14.34
#